data_AF-M6C3N1-F1
#
_entry.id   AF-M6C3N1-F1
#
_cell.length_a   1.000
_cell.length_b   1.000
_cell.length_c   1.000
_cell.angle_alpha   90.00
_cell.angle_beta   90.00
_cell.angle_gamma   90.00
#
_symmetry.space_group_name_H-M   'P 1'
#
loop_
_entity.id
_entity.type
_entity.pdbx_description
1 polymer ?
#
loop_
_entity_poly.entity_id
_entity_poly.type
_entity_poly.pdbx_seq_one_letter_code
_entity_poly.pdbx_strand_id
1 'polypeptide(L)'
;MDDGIESWGGAWTGKYLLLTGGMDDDLDLDEAFTGKVQFLISHKYPTSCGGTVSTDPHGFEMDGTHSGGTASATSKTTTNVKLSNFTLLGKRVSNGFGARLREGLQGKFTNGIIYGFQSGNIDCVLNATAGGPATSPTFTDVLVEAAKSNGNTAGCVLPSTGLTSLPVITLGSGDSDNCAFATKPDYQPSGEASATSTSALTAQSSDSFFTDNTTYGGMLSGLNWAYGWTVYRAK
;
A
#
# COMPACT_ATOMS: atom_id res chain seq x y z
N MET A 1 -8.94 -3.73 -16.19
CA MET A 1 -7.82 -4.29 -15.43
C MET A 1 -6.73 -3.28 -15.65
N ASP A 2 -6.52 -2.46 -14.65
CA ASP A 2 -5.57 -1.36 -14.67
C ASP A 2 -5.31 -1.01 -13.21
N ASP A 3 -4.08 -0.64 -12.92
CA ASP A 3 -3.64 -0.29 -11.58
C ASP A 3 -4.09 1.13 -11.23
N GLY A 4 -4.03 1.48 -9.96
CA GLY A 4 -4.24 2.87 -9.55
C GLY A 4 -3.13 3.78 -10.08
N ILE A 5 -1.87 3.38 -9.84
CA ILE A 5 -0.65 3.96 -10.41
C ILE A 5 0.31 2.82 -10.71
N GLU A 6 0.83 2.77 -11.93
CA GLU A 6 1.85 1.82 -12.36
C GLU A 6 3.12 2.58 -12.79
N SER A 7 4.29 2.06 -12.47
CA SER A 7 5.56 2.64 -12.91
C SER A 7 6.60 1.58 -13.25
N TRP A 8 6.88 1.46 -14.55
CA TRP A 8 7.97 0.67 -15.10
C TRP A 8 9.30 1.41 -15.00
N GLY A 9 9.81 1.57 -13.78
CA GLY A 9 11.01 2.31 -13.46
C GLY A 9 10.81 3.83 -13.31
N GLY A 10 11.90 4.58 -13.36
CA GLY A 10 11.88 6.04 -13.21
C GLY A 10 12.01 6.53 -11.78
N ALA A 11 11.78 7.83 -11.56
CA ALA A 11 11.95 8.45 -10.26
C ALA A 11 11.02 9.64 -10.04
N TRP A 12 9.88 9.39 -9.40
CA TRP A 12 8.95 10.43 -9.00
C TRP A 12 8.72 10.43 -7.48
N THR A 13 8.23 11.56 -6.99
CA THR A 13 7.82 11.70 -5.59
C THR A 13 6.39 12.25 -5.52
N GLY A 14 5.59 11.76 -4.59
CA GLY A 14 4.17 12.10 -4.49
C GLY A 14 3.70 12.28 -3.05
N LYS A 15 2.83 13.27 -2.83
CA LYS A 15 2.13 13.46 -1.57
C LYS A 15 0.63 13.49 -1.78
N TYR A 16 -0.13 12.99 -0.80
CA TYR A 16 -1.60 13.01 -0.79
C TYR A 16 -2.20 12.24 -1.97
N LEU A 17 -1.84 10.96 -2.05
CA LEU A 17 -2.32 10.05 -3.09
C LEU A 17 -3.53 9.28 -2.56
N LEU A 18 -4.65 9.36 -3.28
CA LEU A 18 -5.84 8.58 -2.98
C LEU A 18 -6.18 7.71 -4.20
N LEU A 19 -6.14 6.40 -4.00
CA LEU A 19 -6.39 5.39 -5.03
C LEU A 19 -7.61 4.57 -4.59
N THR A 20 -8.69 4.58 -5.37
CA THR A 20 -9.97 4.00 -4.93
C THR A 20 -10.63 3.19 -6.02
N GLY A 21 -11.20 2.05 -5.66
CA GLY A 21 -11.92 1.19 -6.59
C GLY A 21 -11.03 0.42 -7.56
N GLY A 22 -9.73 0.32 -7.27
CA GLY A 22 -8.80 -0.53 -8.02
C GLY A 22 -9.28 -1.98 -8.05
N MET A 23 -9.23 -2.57 -9.24
CA MET A 23 -9.58 -3.98 -9.49
C MET A 23 -8.37 -4.83 -9.87
N ASP A 24 -7.21 -4.19 -9.94
CA ASP A 24 -5.87 -4.78 -10.06
C ASP A 24 -5.02 -4.32 -8.87
N ASP A 25 -3.75 -3.97 -9.05
CA ASP A 25 -2.91 -3.40 -8.01
C ASP A 25 -3.25 -1.93 -7.73
N ASP A 26 -3.18 -1.47 -6.47
CA ASP A 26 -3.44 -0.05 -6.22
C ASP A 26 -2.21 0.80 -6.59
N LEU A 27 -1.02 0.39 -6.15
CA LEU A 27 0.25 1.02 -6.51
C LEU A 27 1.26 -0.05 -6.91
N ASP A 28 1.55 -0.09 -8.21
CA ASP A 28 2.55 -0.94 -8.85
C ASP A 28 3.83 -0.12 -9.11
N LEU A 29 4.96 -0.56 -8.54
CA LEU A 29 6.26 0.10 -8.72
C LEU A 29 7.35 -0.92 -9.03
N ASP A 30 7.77 -0.90 -10.28
CA ASP A 30 8.61 -1.94 -10.86
C ASP A 30 9.89 -1.38 -11.50
N GLU A 31 10.70 -2.28 -12.06
CA GLU A 31 11.77 -1.97 -13.02
C GLU A 31 12.77 -0.91 -12.52
N ALA A 32 13.26 -1.13 -11.30
CA ALA A 32 14.22 -0.28 -10.60
C ALA A 32 13.71 1.13 -10.27
N PHE A 33 12.39 1.28 -10.08
CA PHE A 33 11.79 2.52 -9.63
C PHE A 33 12.48 3.06 -8.37
N THR A 34 12.76 4.35 -8.34
CA THR A 34 13.32 5.02 -7.16
C THR A 34 12.51 6.27 -6.83
N GLY A 35 11.81 6.28 -5.70
CA GLY A 35 10.91 7.40 -5.40
C GLY A 35 10.59 7.57 -3.92
N LYS A 36 9.71 8.53 -3.66
CA LYS A 36 9.24 8.84 -2.29
C LYS A 36 7.76 9.13 -2.31
N VAL A 37 7.02 8.51 -1.41
CA VAL A 37 5.58 8.72 -1.30
C VAL A 37 5.21 8.98 0.15
N GLN A 38 4.39 9.99 0.39
CA GLN A 38 3.85 10.29 1.71
C GLN A 38 2.33 10.56 1.67
N PHE A 39 1.59 10.09 2.67
CA PHE A 39 0.13 10.27 2.75
C PHE A 39 -0.59 9.57 1.60
N LEU A 40 -0.43 8.25 1.52
CA LEU A 40 -1.12 7.42 0.55
C LEU A 40 -2.30 6.69 1.20
N ILE A 41 -3.45 6.67 0.52
CA ILE A 41 -4.57 5.83 0.89
C ILE A 41 -4.98 5.04 -0.34
N SER A 42 -5.04 3.72 -0.21
CA SER A 42 -5.71 2.84 -1.18
C SER A 42 -6.96 2.22 -0.57
N HIS A 43 -8.03 2.13 -1.35
CA HIS A 43 -9.29 1.55 -0.91
C HIS A 43 -9.97 0.80 -2.06
N LYS A 44 -9.92 -0.53 -1.99
CA LYS A 44 -10.61 -1.41 -2.94
C LYS A 44 -12.10 -1.47 -2.65
N TYR A 45 -12.90 -1.58 -3.71
CA TYR A 45 -14.36 -1.69 -3.63
C TYR A 45 -14.85 -3.11 -3.87
N PRO A 46 -16.10 -3.45 -3.48
CA PRO A 46 -16.69 -4.73 -3.81
C PRO A 46 -16.59 -5.01 -5.31
N THR A 47 -16.33 -6.26 -5.70
CA THR A 47 -16.31 -6.65 -7.12
C THR A 47 -17.68 -6.48 -7.80
N SER A 48 -18.77 -6.48 -7.02
CA SER A 48 -20.11 -6.10 -7.49
C SER A 48 -20.19 -4.65 -7.96
N CYS A 49 -19.27 -3.79 -7.52
CA CYS A 49 -19.09 -2.43 -8.04
C CYS A 49 -18.46 -2.41 -9.42
N GLY A 50 -18.28 -3.56 -10.08
CA GLY A 50 -17.91 -3.74 -11.48
C GLY A 50 -16.50 -3.28 -11.85
N GLY A 51 -16.16 -3.46 -13.13
CA GLY A 51 -14.76 -3.48 -13.58
C GLY A 51 -14.31 -4.92 -13.80
N THR A 52 -13.12 -5.10 -14.38
CA THR A 52 -12.54 -6.42 -14.58
C THR A 52 -11.58 -6.69 -13.44
N VAL A 53 -11.91 -7.68 -12.61
CA VAL A 53 -11.10 -8.12 -11.48
C VAL A 53 -9.87 -8.86 -12.02
N SER A 54 -8.69 -8.40 -11.63
CA SER A 54 -7.43 -9.08 -11.90
C SER A 54 -7.35 -10.41 -11.18
N THR A 55 -6.53 -11.31 -11.70
CA THR A 55 -6.17 -12.55 -11.00
C THR A 55 -5.15 -12.33 -9.88
N ASP A 56 -4.58 -11.13 -9.78
CA ASP A 56 -3.50 -10.76 -8.86
C ASP A 56 -3.69 -9.40 -8.13
N PRO A 57 -4.88 -9.05 -7.58
CA PRO A 57 -5.20 -7.67 -7.21
C PRO A 57 -4.70 -7.28 -5.80
N HIS A 58 -3.49 -6.74 -5.70
CA HIS A 58 -2.86 -6.37 -4.43
C HIS A 58 -3.09 -4.90 -4.05
N GLY A 59 -2.81 -4.55 -2.80
CA GLY A 59 -2.70 -3.15 -2.41
C GLY A 59 -1.47 -2.53 -3.07
N PHE A 60 -0.32 -3.14 -2.79
CA PHE A 60 0.95 -2.85 -3.47
C PHE A 60 1.44 -4.07 -4.24
N GLU A 61 1.89 -3.87 -5.47
CA GLU A 61 2.78 -4.77 -6.20
C GLU A 61 4.10 -4.03 -6.40
N MET A 62 5.22 -4.61 -5.97
CA MET A 62 6.51 -3.94 -6.12
C MET A 62 7.61 -4.95 -6.38
N ASP A 63 8.10 -4.92 -7.61
CA ASP A 63 9.21 -5.74 -8.07
C ASP A 63 10.45 -4.90 -8.31
N GLY A 64 11.61 -5.50 -8.09
CA GLY A 64 12.87 -4.83 -8.44
C GLY A 64 13.11 -4.87 -9.94
N THR A 65 13.57 -5.99 -10.46
CA THR A 65 13.78 -6.19 -11.89
C THR A 65 13.16 -7.50 -12.30
N HIS A 66 12.31 -7.45 -13.32
CA HIS A 66 11.67 -8.64 -13.83
C HIS A 66 12.70 -9.72 -14.21
N SER A 67 12.42 -10.98 -13.86
CA SER A 67 13.30 -12.11 -14.20
C SER A 67 13.58 -12.27 -15.71
N GLY A 68 12.75 -11.68 -16.58
CA GLY A 68 12.98 -11.54 -18.02
C GLY A 68 14.04 -10.49 -18.42
N GLY A 69 14.59 -9.74 -17.45
CA GLY A 69 15.55 -8.65 -17.64
C GLY A 69 14.89 -7.27 -17.58
N THR A 70 15.68 -6.22 -17.30
CA THR A 70 15.15 -4.85 -17.28
C THR A 70 14.78 -4.37 -18.68
N ALA A 71 13.84 -3.44 -18.78
CA ALA A 71 13.74 -2.55 -19.94
C ALA A 71 14.96 -1.60 -20.03
N SER A 72 16.16 -2.15 -20.30
CA SER A 72 17.45 -1.62 -20.82
C SER A 72 17.94 -0.18 -20.52
N ALA A 73 17.26 0.65 -19.73
CA ALA A 73 17.60 2.08 -19.63
C ALA A 73 18.44 2.45 -18.40
N THR A 74 18.49 1.61 -17.37
CA THR A 74 19.31 1.87 -16.17
C THR A 74 20.10 0.63 -15.74
N SER A 75 21.34 0.81 -15.29
CA SER A 75 22.16 -0.25 -14.69
C SER A 75 21.73 -0.62 -13.26
N LYS A 76 20.57 -0.12 -12.82
CA LYS A 76 20.00 -0.41 -11.51
C LYS A 76 19.14 -1.66 -11.62
N THR A 77 19.23 -2.50 -10.60
CA THR A 77 18.55 -3.80 -10.54
C THR A 77 17.56 -3.91 -9.39
N THR A 78 17.31 -2.80 -8.68
CA THR A 78 16.47 -2.79 -7.49
C THR A 78 15.51 -1.62 -7.50
N THR A 79 14.26 -1.91 -7.18
CA THR A 79 13.28 -0.88 -6.82
C THR A 79 13.55 -0.45 -5.39
N ASN A 80 13.59 0.87 -5.18
CA ASN A 80 13.90 1.49 -3.89
C ASN A 80 12.99 2.69 -3.66
N VAL A 81 11.77 2.40 -3.27
CA VAL A 81 10.78 3.39 -2.84
C VAL A 81 10.87 3.64 -1.32
N LYS A 82 10.75 4.89 -0.94
CA LYS A 82 10.54 5.31 0.45
C LYS A 82 9.07 5.70 0.63
N LEU A 83 8.31 4.91 1.37
CA LEU A 83 6.90 5.13 1.68
C LEU A 83 6.74 5.43 3.18
N SER A 84 6.10 6.55 3.50
CA SER A 84 5.70 6.88 4.86
C SER A 84 4.24 7.29 4.89
N ASN A 85 3.52 7.01 5.97
CA ASN A 85 2.10 7.37 6.10
C ASN A 85 1.25 6.78 4.97
N PHE A 86 0.97 5.48 5.07
CA PHE A 86 0.11 4.82 4.09
C PHE A 86 -1.01 4.01 4.76
N THR A 87 -2.13 3.85 4.08
CA THR A 87 -3.24 3.00 4.50
C THR A 87 -3.76 2.23 3.30
N LEU A 88 -3.68 0.91 3.36
CA LEU A 88 -4.20 -0.01 2.33
C LEU A 88 -5.42 -0.72 2.88
N LEU A 89 -6.55 -0.54 2.20
CA LEU A 89 -7.84 -1.07 2.58
C LEU A 89 -8.34 -2.00 1.47
N GLY A 90 -8.24 -3.30 1.72
CA GLY A 90 -8.72 -4.34 0.81
C GLY A 90 -10.20 -4.64 0.97
N LYS A 91 -10.77 -5.34 -0.02
CA LYS A 91 -12.16 -5.81 -0.01
C LYS A 91 -12.29 -7.32 -0.18
N ARG A 92 -11.33 -8.06 0.40
CA ARG A 92 -11.28 -9.53 0.37
C ARG A 92 -11.45 -10.10 -1.05
N VAL A 93 -10.85 -9.44 -2.03
CA VAL A 93 -10.78 -9.92 -3.42
C VAL A 93 -9.82 -11.11 -3.48
N SER A 94 -10.17 -12.12 -4.28
CA SER A 94 -9.37 -13.35 -4.44
C SER A 94 -7.96 -13.04 -4.89
N ASN A 95 -7.02 -13.82 -4.37
CA ASN A 95 -5.57 -13.68 -4.57
C ASN A 95 -4.95 -12.36 -4.05
N GLY A 96 -5.74 -11.38 -3.62
CA GLY A 96 -5.22 -10.10 -3.13
C GLY A 96 -4.48 -10.20 -1.80
N PHE A 97 -3.21 -9.77 -1.81
CA PHE A 97 -2.42 -9.42 -0.63
C PHE A 97 -2.42 -7.92 -0.41
N GLY A 98 -2.19 -7.48 0.83
CA GLY A 98 -1.98 -6.06 1.10
C GLY A 98 -0.75 -5.50 0.40
N ALA A 99 0.33 -6.28 0.36
CA ALA A 99 1.49 -5.98 -0.46
C ALA A 99 2.14 -7.27 -0.98
N ARG A 100 2.59 -7.26 -2.23
CA ARG A 100 3.44 -8.29 -2.81
C ARG A 100 4.76 -7.69 -3.25
N LEU A 101 5.84 -8.31 -2.80
CA LEU A 101 7.17 -7.72 -2.82
C LEU A 101 8.17 -8.74 -3.33
N ARG A 102 8.82 -8.47 -4.46
CA ARG A 102 9.67 -9.46 -5.12
C ARG A 102 10.87 -8.84 -5.82
N GLU A 103 11.64 -9.70 -6.48
CA GLU A 103 12.58 -9.32 -7.54
C GLU A 103 13.65 -8.27 -7.17
N GLY A 104 14.05 -8.22 -5.90
CA GLY A 104 15.09 -7.30 -5.45
C GLY A 104 14.57 -5.94 -4.97
N LEU A 105 13.31 -5.86 -4.54
CA LEU A 105 12.78 -4.69 -3.85
C LEU A 105 13.55 -4.40 -2.55
N GLN A 106 14.03 -3.16 -2.42
CA GLN A 106 14.77 -2.62 -1.26
C GLN A 106 14.02 -1.49 -0.55
N GLY A 107 12.69 -1.46 -0.67
CA GLY A 107 11.85 -0.36 -0.19
C GLY A 107 11.88 -0.15 1.32
N LYS A 108 11.58 1.08 1.75
CA LYS A 108 11.40 1.44 3.16
C LYS A 108 9.97 1.88 3.42
N PHE A 109 9.27 1.13 4.26
CA PHE A 109 7.86 1.35 4.58
C PHE A 109 7.73 1.76 6.04
N THR A 110 7.09 2.90 6.30
CA THR A 110 7.00 3.49 7.63
C THR A 110 5.60 3.99 7.94
N ASN A 111 5.16 3.81 9.18
CA ASN A 111 3.87 4.34 9.66
C ASN A 111 2.69 3.97 8.76
N GLY A 112 2.50 2.65 8.58
CA GLY A 112 1.61 2.07 7.58
C GLY A 112 0.49 1.22 8.17
N ILE A 113 -0.65 1.16 7.49
CA ILE A 113 -1.78 0.31 7.81
C ILE A 113 -2.06 -0.62 6.63
N ILE A 114 -2.26 -1.91 6.90
CA ILE A 114 -2.73 -2.90 5.91
C ILE A 114 -3.90 -3.67 6.53
N TYR A 115 -5.06 -3.67 5.86
CA TYR A 115 -6.27 -4.33 6.39
C TYR A 115 -7.22 -4.79 5.27
N GLY A 116 -7.87 -5.94 5.43
CA GLY A 116 -9.00 -6.35 4.60
C GLY A 116 -8.66 -7.16 3.33
N PHE A 117 -7.44 -7.67 3.20
CA PHE A 117 -7.01 -8.45 2.02
C PHE A 117 -7.31 -9.95 2.18
N GLN A 118 -7.69 -10.65 1.10
CA GLN A 118 -8.17 -12.03 1.23
C GLN A 118 -7.04 -12.99 1.57
N SER A 119 -5.96 -12.97 0.78
CA SER A 119 -4.87 -13.94 0.84
C SER A 119 -3.97 -13.73 2.04
N GLY A 120 -3.76 -12.48 2.45
CA GLY A 120 -2.91 -12.16 3.58
C GLY A 120 -2.47 -10.71 3.62
N ASN A 121 -1.64 -10.39 4.61
CA ASN A 121 -1.12 -9.04 4.80
C ASN A 121 -0.02 -8.72 3.78
N ILE A 122 1.11 -9.44 3.82
CA ILE A 122 2.25 -9.21 2.92
C ILE A 122 2.76 -10.54 2.38
N ASP A 123 2.95 -10.64 1.07
CA ASP A 123 3.66 -11.72 0.37
C ASP A 123 5.06 -11.22 -0.03
N CYS A 124 6.11 -11.73 0.61
CA CYS A 124 7.49 -11.31 0.35
C CYS A 124 8.30 -12.48 -0.21
N VAL A 125 8.67 -12.39 -1.49
CA VAL A 125 9.32 -13.47 -2.22
C VAL A 125 10.81 -13.17 -2.37
N LEU A 126 11.65 -14.04 -1.81
CA LEU A 126 13.10 -14.03 -1.98
C LEU A 126 13.48 -14.47 -3.40
N ASN A 127 13.48 -13.56 -4.37
CA ASN A 127 13.88 -13.87 -5.74
C ASN A 127 15.41 -13.76 -5.96
N ALA A 128 16.19 -14.48 -5.15
CA ALA A 128 17.67 -14.43 -5.20
C ALA A 128 18.28 -15.32 -6.30
N THR A 129 17.51 -16.28 -6.83
CA THR A 129 18.01 -17.36 -7.70
C THR A 129 18.17 -17.00 -9.18
N ALA A 130 17.66 -15.84 -9.62
CA ALA A 130 17.79 -15.37 -11.02
C ALA A 130 19.02 -14.46 -11.25
N GLY A 131 19.94 -14.36 -10.28
CA GLY A 131 21.15 -13.52 -10.38
C GLY A 131 20.96 -12.06 -10.00
N GLY A 132 19.77 -11.67 -9.55
CA GLY A 132 19.44 -10.35 -9.02
C GLY A 132 19.65 -10.24 -7.49
N PRO A 133 19.63 -9.02 -6.94
CA PRO A 133 19.67 -8.80 -5.50
C PRO A 133 18.49 -9.48 -4.78
N ALA A 134 18.72 -9.93 -3.55
CA ALA A 134 17.65 -10.46 -2.72
C ALA A 134 16.64 -9.35 -2.35
N THR A 135 15.35 -9.65 -2.44
CA THR A 135 14.28 -8.81 -1.89
C THR A 135 14.50 -8.60 -0.39
N SER A 136 14.68 -7.34 0.04
CA SER A 136 14.98 -6.99 1.42
C SER A 136 14.42 -5.62 1.82
N PRO A 137 13.07 -5.48 1.89
CA PRO A 137 12.42 -4.27 2.38
C PRO A 137 12.54 -4.13 3.90
N THR A 138 12.43 -2.90 4.39
CA THR A 138 12.33 -2.61 5.84
C THR A 138 10.97 -2.04 6.20
N PHE A 139 10.37 -2.57 7.26
CA PHE A 139 9.13 -2.06 7.84
C PHE A 139 9.42 -1.45 9.21
N THR A 140 8.89 -0.25 9.47
CA THR A 140 8.95 0.39 10.79
C THR A 140 7.59 0.93 11.12
N ASP A 141 7.05 0.50 12.25
CA ASP A 141 5.69 0.84 12.67
C ASP A 141 4.69 0.61 11.55
N VAL A 142 4.48 -0.66 11.17
CA VAL A 142 3.41 -1.05 10.24
C VAL A 142 2.44 -1.99 10.97
N LEU A 143 1.16 -1.62 10.98
CA LEU A 143 0.05 -2.41 11.53
C LEU A 143 -0.58 -3.22 10.40
N VAL A 144 -0.89 -4.48 10.68
CA VAL A 144 -1.44 -5.45 9.75
C VAL A 144 -2.65 -6.16 10.37
N GLU A 145 -3.55 -6.77 9.59
CA GLU A 145 -4.74 -7.44 10.15
C GLU A 145 -4.34 -8.68 10.96
N ALA A 146 -4.73 -8.75 12.23
CA ALA A 146 -4.37 -9.84 13.16
C ALA A 146 -4.86 -11.21 12.69
N ALA A 147 -6.04 -11.22 12.06
CA ALA A 147 -6.69 -12.43 11.56
C ALA A 147 -6.09 -12.94 10.24
N LYS A 148 -5.06 -12.27 9.71
CA LYS A 148 -4.42 -12.60 8.44
C LYS A 148 -2.96 -12.97 8.66
N SER A 149 -2.53 -14.02 7.98
CA SER A 149 -1.12 -14.37 7.89
C SER A 149 -0.42 -13.49 6.86
N ASN A 150 0.90 -13.41 6.97
CA ASN A 150 1.73 -13.08 5.81
C ASN A 150 1.77 -14.31 4.86
N GLY A 151 2.00 -14.06 3.58
CA GLY A 151 2.17 -15.10 2.56
C GLY A 151 3.56 -15.73 2.67
N ASN A 152 4.37 -15.58 1.64
CA ASN A 152 5.79 -15.89 1.70
C ASN A 152 6.49 -14.90 2.63
N THR A 153 7.39 -15.43 3.46
CA THR A 153 8.22 -14.64 4.38
C THR A 153 9.71 -14.89 4.17
N ALA A 154 10.07 -15.69 3.16
CA ALA A 154 11.45 -15.95 2.82
C ALA A 154 12.08 -14.62 2.40
N GLY A 155 13.16 -14.23 3.10
CA GLY A 155 13.95 -13.04 2.77
C GLY A 155 13.57 -11.76 3.51
N CYS A 156 12.43 -11.72 4.21
CA CYS A 156 11.91 -10.47 4.78
C CYS A 156 11.49 -10.60 6.24
N VAL A 157 11.80 -9.59 7.05
CA VAL A 157 11.23 -9.45 8.41
C VAL A 157 9.94 -8.66 8.28
N LEU A 158 8.81 -9.34 8.40
CA LEU A 158 7.49 -8.75 8.17
C LEU A 158 6.81 -8.34 9.48
N PRO A 159 6.02 -7.26 9.48
CA PRO A 159 5.22 -6.86 10.64
C PRO A 159 4.23 -7.96 11.04
N SER A 160 4.00 -8.06 12.35
CA SER A 160 3.05 -8.98 12.99
C SER A 160 2.04 -8.26 13.90
N THR A 161 2.07 -6.94 13.94
CA THR A 161 1.24 -6.09 14.77
C THR A 161 -0.21 -6.14 14.30
N GLY A 162 -1.12 -6.72 15.09
CA GLY A 162 -2.44 -7.12 14.64
C GLY A 162 -3.57 -6.13 14.93
N LEU A 163 -4.14 -5.53 13.90
CA LEU A 163 -5.44 -4.84 13.91
C LEU A 163 -6.56 -5.88 14.03
N THR A 164 -7.48 -5.71 14.98
CA THR A 164 -8.63 -6.61 15.14
C THR A 164 -9.94 -6.02 14.60
N SER A 165 -9.94 -4.72 14.32
CA SER A 165 -11.10 -3.98 13.83
C SER A 165 -10.73 -3.08 12.64
N LEU A 166 -11.75 -2.49 12.00
CA LEU A 166 -11.53 -1.52 10.92
C LEU A 166 -10.66 -0.36 11.45
N PRO A 167 -9.52 -0.06 10.82
CA PRO A 167 -8.56 0.91 11.36
C PRO A 167 -8.87 2.36 10.97
N VAL A 168 -10.02 2.61 10.34
CA VAL A 168 -10.49 3.95 9.94
C VAL A 168 -11.93 4.19 10.38
N ILE A 169 -12.30 5.46 10.59
CA ILE A 169 -13.62 5.85 11.13
C ILE A 169 -14.77 5.22 10.31
N THR A 170 -14.73 5.34 8.98
CA THR A 170 -15.73 4.70 8.11
C THR A 170 -15.24 4.57 6.67
N LEU A 171 -15.60 3.48 6.00
CA LEU A 171 -15.44 3.34 4.55
C LEU A 171 -16.59 3.97 3.75
N GLY A 172 -17.55 4.59 4.45
CA GLY A 172 -18.77 5.11 3.84
C GLY A 172 -19.63 4.01 3.21
N SER A 173 -20.65 4.41 2.45
CA SER A 173 -21.52 3.50 1.68
C SER A 173 -20.93 3.10 0.33
N GLY A 174 -19.66 3.43 0.08
CA GLY A 174 -18.90 2.89 -1.04
C GLY A 174 -18.48 1.44 -0.83
N ASP A 175 -18.34 1.06 0.44
CA ASP A 175 -17.97 -0.28 0.86
C ASP A 175 -19.18 -1.22 1.00
N SER A 176 -20.40 -0.70 0.93
CA SER A 176 -21.58 -1.55 0.81
C SER A 176 -21.63 -2.17 -0.60
N ASP A 177 -22.01 -3.44 -0.69
CA ASP A 177 -22.08 -4.22 -1.94
C ASP A 177 -23.01 -3.62 -3.02
N ASN A 178 -23.68 -2.50 -2.72
CA ASN A 178 -24.55 -1.72 -3.60
C ASN A 178 -23.88 -0.51 -4.27
N CYS A 179 -22.62 -0.18 -3.93
CA CYS A 179 -21.80 0.81 -4.64
C CYS A 179 -22.46 2.20 -4.73
N ALA A 180 -23.24 2.56 -3.71
CA ALA A 180 -24.10 3.73 -3.75
C ALA A 180 -23.36 5.03 -3.41
N PHE A 181 -22.25 4.98 -2.66
CA PHE A 181 -21.44 6.14 -2.26
C PHE A 181 -22.24 7.36 -1.70
N ALA A 182 -23.44 7.14 -1.17
CA ALA A 182 -24.30 8.14 -0.54
C ALA A 182 -23.63 8.84 0.68
N THR A 183 -22.84 8.10 1.44
CA THR A 183 -21.92 8.61 2.45
C THR A 183 -20.48 8.40 2.02
N LYS A 184 -19.66 9.44 2.21
CA LYS A 184 -18.23 9.43 1.88
C LYS A 184 -17.42 8.68 2.95
N PRO A 185 -16.31 8.03 2.57
CA PRO A 185 -15.34 7.50 3.53
C PRO A 185 -14.75 8.61 4.42
N ASP A 186 -14.42 8.24 5.66
CA ASP A 186 -13.54 9.00 6.55
C ASP A 186 -12.39 8.09 6.96
N TYR A 187 -11.24 8.33 6.33
CA TYR A 187 -10.04 7.51 6.52
C TYR A 187 -9.19 7.94 7.71
N GLN A 188 -9.67 8.86 8.56
CA GLN A 188 -8.97 9.14 9.80
C GLN A 188 -8.81 7.85 10.62
N PRO A 189 -7.65 7.67 11.29
CA PRO A 189 -7.39 6.45 12.04
C PRO A 189 -8.41 6.27 13.17
N SER A 190 -8.84 5.04 13.40
CA SER A 190 -9.74 4.65 14.50
C SER A 190 -9.21 3.42 15.25
N GLY A 191 -9.80 3.14 16.40
CA GLY A 191 -9.47 1.94 17.19
C GLY A 191 -7.98 1.85 17.51
N GLU A 192 -7.39 0.69 17.30
CA GLU A 192 -5.99 0.39 17.55
C GLU A 192 -5.03 1.28 16.74
N ALA A 193 -5.41 1.67 15.52
CA ALA A 193 -4.61 2.59 14.72
C ALA A 193 -4.56 3.99 15.34
N SER A 194 -5.66 4.47 15.94
CA SER A 194 -5.71 5.77 16.61
C SER A 194 -4.98 5.79 17.97
N ALA A 195 -4.84 4.64 18.62
CA ALA A 195 -4.13 4.49 19.89
C ALA A 195 -2.59 4.46 19.72
N THR A 196 -2.12 4.28 18.48
CA THR A 196 -0.71 4.25 18.14
C THR A 196 -0.26 5.67 17.78
N SER A 197 0.71 6.22 18.51
CA SER A 197 1.35 7.50 18.15
C SER A 197 2.81 7.24 17.81
N THR A 198 3.11 7.29 16.52
CA THR A 198 4.48 7.24 16.01
C THR A 198 4.66 8.36 15.00
N SER A 199 5.88 8.88 14.95
CA SER A 199 6.30 9.85 13.96
C SER A 199 6.65 9.12 12.66
N ALA A 200 6.10 9.62 11.55
CA ALA A 200 6.52 9.27 10.18
C ALA A 200 8.04 9.39 9.95
N LEU A 201 8.75 10.11 10.81
CA LEU A 201 10.17 10.40 10.69
C LEU A 201 11.08 9.38 11.37
N THR A 202 10.58 8.44 12.17
CA THR A 202 11.47 7.53 12.93
C THR A 202 12.44 6.75 12.02
N ALA A 203 12.02 6.39 10.80
CA ALA A 203 12.87 5.71 9.80
C ALA A 203 13.35 6.61 8.62
N GLN A 204 12.85 7.85 8.52
CA GLN A 204 13.05 8.74 7.36
C GLN A 204 13.49 10.17 7.76
N SER A 205 13.89 10.39 9.03
CA SER A 205 14.09 11.71 9.68
C SER A 205 15.09 12.65 9.03
N SER A 206 16.03 12.14 8.23
CA SER A 206 17.04 12.97 7.55
C SER A 206 16.58 13.49 6.18
N ASP A 207 15.40 13.08 5.71
CA ASP A 207 14.91 13.39 4.36
C ASP A 207 13.77 14.40 4.41
N SER A 208 14.08 15.66 4.08
CA SER A 208 13.15 16.81 4.12
C SER A 208 11.89 16.67 3.27
N PHE A 209 11.82 15.67 2.38
CA PHE A 209 10.57 15.34 1.71
C PHE A 209 9.50 14.89 2.69
N PHE A 210 9.86 14.08 3.71
CA PHE A 210 8.91 13.60 4.70
C PHE A 210 8.69 14.67 5.76
N THR A 211 7.42 15.02 5.96
CA THR A 211 7.00 15.93 7.03
C THR A 211 6.44 15.11 8.18
N ASP A 212 6.78 15.48 9.41
CA ASP A 212 6.24 14.77 10.57
C ASP A 212 4.71 14.85 10.60
N ASN A 213 4.09 13.77 11.06
CA ASN A 213 2.71 13.77 11.50
C ASN A 213 2.63 13.07 12.86
N THR A 214 1.72 13.54 13.70
CA THR A 214 1.49 12.94 15.02
C THR A 214 0.51 11.76 14.96
N THR A 215 0.38 11.08 13.80
CA THR A 215 -0.79 10.23 13.50
C THR A 215 -0.43 8.99 12.69
N TYR A 216 -1.14 7.89 12.93
CA TYR A 216 -0.88 6.61 12.30
C TYR A 216 -1.55 6.46 10.91
N GLY A 217 -0.83 5.91 9.93
CA GLY A 217 -1.36 5.66 8.57
C GLY A 217 -1.33 6.88 7.63
N GLY A 218 -2.09 6.80 6.53
CA GLY A 218 -2.09 7.75 5.42
C GLY A 218 -2.92 9.02 5.62
N MET A 219 -3.78 9.06 6.64
CA MET A 219 -4.57 10.24 6.98
C MET A 219 -3.96 11.00 8.17
N LEU A 220 -4.09 12.32 8.14
CA LEU A 220 -3.72 13.18 9.25
C LEU A 220 -4.90 13.25 10.24
N SER A 221 -4.71 12.84 11.49
CA SER A 221 -5.74 12.98 12.54
C SER A 221 -6.20 14.43 12.66
N GLY A 222 -7.51 14.66 12.65
CA GLY A 222 -8.12 15.99 12.66
C GLY A 222 -8.04 16.74 11.33
N LEU A 223 -7.38 16.19 10.31
CA LEU A 223 -7.29 16.78 8.98
C LEU A 223 -7.57 15.73 7.89
N ASN A 224 -8.82 15.71 7.42
CA ASN A 224 -9.19 14.96 6.23
C ASN A 224 -8.66 15.68 4.97
N TRP A 225 -7.41 15.41 4.60
CA TRP A 225 -6.79 16.06 3.45
C TRP A 225 -7.47 15.70 2.12
N ALA A 226 -8.27 14.64 2.06
CA ALA A 226 -9.04 14.26 0.88
C ALA A 226 -10.34 15.09 0.73
N TYR A 227 -10.74 15.83 1.77
CA TYR A 227 -11.95 16.65 1.73
C TYR A 227 -11.84 17.80 0.72
N GLY A 228 -12.93 18.09 0.01
CA GLY A 228 -13.06 19.26 -0.86
C GLY A 228 -12.58 19.07 -2.31
N TRP A 229 -11.81 18.03 -2.62
CA TRP A 229 -11.35 17.74 -4.00
C TRP A 229 -11.61 16.31 -4.46
N THR A 230 -11.95 15.39 -3.55
CA THR A 230 -12.33 14.02 -3.91
C THR A 230 -13.83 13.88 -4.13
N VAL A 231 -14.17 13.07 -5.13
CA VAL A 231 -15.55 12.77 -5.53
C VAL A 231 -15.72 11.27 -5.57
N TYR A 232 -16.65 10.77 -4.76
CA TYR A 232 -17.12 9.39 -4.78
C TYR A 232 -18.49 9.41 -5.44
N ARG A 233 -18.66 8.75 -6.58
CA ARG A 233 -19.94 8.72 -7.30
C ARG A 233 -20.49 7.30 -7.30
N ALA A 234 -21.80 7.20 -7.10
CA ALA A 234 -22.55 5.98 -7.37
C ALA A 234 -22.32 5.53 -8.82
N LYS A 235 -22.36 4.21 -9.03
CA LYS A 235 -22.54 3.65 -10.37
C LYS A 235 -23.95 3.89 -10.90
#